data_AF-A0A7W6IHJ7-F1
#
_entry.id   AF-A0A7W6IHJ7-F1
#
_cell.length_a   1.000
_cell.length_b   1.000
_cell.length_c   1.000
_cell.angle_alpha   90.00
_cell.angle_beta   90.00
_cell.angle_gamma   90.00
#
_symmetry.space_group_name_H-M   'P 1'
#
loop_
_entity.id
_entity.type
_entity.pdbx_description
1 polymer ?
#
loop_
_entity_poly.entity_id
_entity_poly.type
_entity_poly.pdbx_seq_one_letter_code
_entity_poly.pdbx_strand_id
1 'polypeptide(L)'
;MRIRIPTKIELVIQGFIGALLVLMLVDVFQALDATACTDPQPSQNCYPWGGTEGPSGGSWSYSSKAHYLTASGVGIFVLTIAALAPFFVRNRRGSLITLIGLPVLGRIAAWLGIG
;
A
#
# COMPACT_ATOMS: atom_id res chain seq x y z
N MET A 1 12.35 -15.64 21.57
CA MET A 1 12.53 -14.24 21.11
C MET A 1 11.97 -13.30 22.16
N ARG A 2 12.66 -12.21 22.52
CA ARG A 2 12.11 -11.16 23.40
C ARG A 2 11.43 -10.11 22.52
N ILE A 3 10.12 -9.94 22.68
CA ILE A 3 9.34 -8.91 21.99
C ILE A 3 9.67 -7.55 22.64
N ARG A 4 10.05 -6.57 21.82
CA ARG A 4 10.29 -5.20 22.29
C ARG A 4 8.97 -4.43 22.37
N ILE A 5 8.76 -3.68 23.44
CA ILE A 5 7.63 -2.76 23.55
C ILE A 5 7.94 -1.48 22.75
N PRO A 6 7.10 -1.10 21.76
CA PRO A 6 7.30 0.11 20.98
C PRO A 6 7.16 1.37 21.85
N THR A 7 7.89 2.41 21.49
CA THR A 7 7.79 3.74 22.12
C THR A 7 6.51 4.45 21.69
N LYS A 8 6.10 5.48 22.45
CA LYS A 8 4.92 6.30 22.11
C LYS A 8 4.95 6.84 20.67
N ILE A 9 6.12 7.27 20.19
CA ILE A 9 6.29 7.77 18.81
C ILE A 9 6.09 6.64 17.80
N GLU A 10 6.69 5.48 18.03
CA GLU A 10 6.51 4.30 17.16
C GLU A 10 5.05 3.87 17.13
N LEU A 11 4.34 3.90 18.26
CA LEU A 11 2.90 3.60 18.34
C LEU A 11 2.04 4.58 17.53
N VAL A 12 2.34 5.88 17.57
CA VAL A 12 1.62 6.88 16.75
C VAL A 12 1.83 6.59 15.26
N ILE A 13 3.07 6.31 14.84
CA ILE A 13 3.37 5.97 13.45
C ILE A 13 2.72 4.64 13.05
N GLN A 14 2.76 3.63 13.92
CA GLN A 14 2.07 2.35 13.70
C GLN A 14 0.56 2.52 13.59
N GLY A 15 -0.04 3.40 14.38
CA GLY A 15 -1.46 3.74 14.27
C GLY A 15 -1.80 4.35 12.92
N PHE A 16 -0.96 5.27 12.43
CA PHE A 16 -1.12 5.86 11.10
C PHE A 16 -0.94 4.82 9.98
N ILE A 17 0.09 3.97 10.05
CA ILE A 17 0.30 2.86 9.11
C ILE A 17 -0.88 1.88 9.15
N GLY A 18 -1.40 1.59 10.34
CA GLY A 18 -2.58 0.74 10.52
C GLY A 18 -3.82 1.31 9.84
N ALA A 19 -4.06 2.63 9.98
CA ALA A 19 -5.15 3.30 9.28
C ALA A 19 -4.97 3.23 7.76
N LEU A 20 -3.75 3.45 7.24
CA LEU A 20 -3.46 3.30 5.81
C LEU A 20 -3.67 1.86 5.31
N LEU A 21 -3.32 0.86 6.11
CA LEU A 21 -3.56 -0.55 5.81
C LEU A 21 -5.05 -0.84 5.67
N VAL A 22 -5.87 -0.34 6.60
CA VAL A 22 -7.34 -0.50 6.53
C VAL A 22 -7.89 0.17 5.28
N LEU A 23 -7.45 1.39 4.97
CA LEU A 23 -7.88 2.10 3.76
C LEU A 23 -7.50 1.32 2.48
N MET A 24 -6.29 0.79 2.40
CA MET A 24 -5.88 -0.05 1.26
C MET A 24 -6.66 -1.35 1.17
N LEU A 25 -6.96 -2.00 2.29
CA LEU A 25 -7.76 -3.22 2.29
C LEU A 25 -9.17 -2.95 1.77
N VAL A 26 -9.82 -1.87 2.22
CA VAL A 26 -11.14 -1.46 1.73
C VAL A 26 -11.08 -1.17 0.22
N ASP A 27 -10.06 -0.45 -0.23
CA ASP A 27 -9.84 -0.13 -1.66
C ASP A 27 -9.67 -1.42 -2.50
N VAL A 28 -8.88 -2.38 -2.03
CA VAL A 28 -8.72 -3.68 -2.71
C VAL A 28 -10.03 -4.45 -2.77
N PHE A 29 -10.81 -4.48 -1.68
CA PHE A 29 -12.11 -5.17 -1.69
C PHE A 29 -13.09 -4.52 -2.66
N GLN A 30 -13.13 -3.19 -2.74
CA GLN A 30 -13.94 -2.48 -3.74
C GLN A 30 -13.47 -2.78 -5.16
N ALA A 31 -12.16 -2.80 -5.37
CA ALA A 31 -11.58 -3.11 -6.67
C ALA A 31 -11.85 -4.54 -7.14
N LEU A 32 -11.97 -5.52 -6.23
CA LEU A 32 -12.26 -6.91 -6.58
C LEU A 32 -13.60 -7.07 -7.30
N ASP A 33 -14.60 -6.24 -6.99
CA ASP A 33 -15.92 -6.28 -7.64
C ASP A 33 -16.10 -5.21 -8.73
N ALA A 34 -15.14 -4.30 -8.88
CA ALA A 34 -15.22 -3.21 -9.85
C ALA A 34 -14.91 -3.64 -11.29
N THR A 35 -15.43 -2.86 -12.23
CA THR A 35 -15.19 -2.95 -13.68
C THR A 35 -14.28 -1.82 -14.17
N ALA A 36 -13.78 -1.89 -15.41
CA ALA A 36 -12.98 -0.80 -15.96
C ALA A 36 -13.87 0.42 -16.24
N CYS A 37 -13.40 1.62 -15.95
CA CYS A 37 -14.14 2.84 -16.31
C CYS A 37 -14.22 3.06 -17.83
N THR A 38 -13.45 2.31 -18.62
CA THR A 38 -13.53 2.29 -20.08
C THR A 38 -14.61 1.35 -20.62
N ASP A 39 -15.28 0.57 -19.75
CA ASP A 39 -16.35 -0.33 -20.18
C ASP A 39 -17.59 0.47 -20.64
N PRO A 40 -18.27 0.01 -21.71
CA PRO A 40 -19.38 0.76 -22.34
C PRO A 40 -20.61 0.91 -21.44
N GLN A 41 -20.72 0.13 -20.37
CA GLN A 41 -21.64 0.39 -19.26
C GLN A 41 -20.82 0.74 -18.02
N PRO A 42 -20.46 2.02 -17.81
CA PRO A 42 -19.75 2.41 -16.61
C PRO A 42 -20.65 2.15 -15.40
N SER A 43 -20.28 1.15 -14.60
CA SER A 43 -20.88 0.94 -13.29
C SER A 43 -20.50 2.12 -12.37
N GLN A 44 -21.32 2.41 -11.36
CA GLN A 44 -21.00 3.46 -10.39
C GLN A 44 -19.72 3.17 -9.58
N ASN A 45 -19.23 1.93 -9.61
CA ASN A 45 -17.99 1.46 -8.99
C ASN A 45 -17.01 0.96 -10.07
N CYS A 46 -16.54 1.88 -10.91
CA CYS A 46 -15.51 1.59 -11.89
C CYS A 46 -14.14 2.10 -11.39
N TYR A 47 -13.07 1.45 -11.83
CA TYR A 47 -11.70 1.89 -11.54
C TYR A 47 -10.95 2.30 -12.81
N PRO A 48 -9.95 3.20 -12.70
CA PRO A 48 -9.18 3.72 -13.82
C PRO A 48 -8.07 2.73 -14.24
N TRP A 49 -8.46 1.50 -14.56
CA TRP A 49 -7.59 0.52 -15.21
C TRP A 49 -8.06 0.19 -16.62
N GLY A 50 -7.22 -0.47 -17.41
CA GLY A 50 -7.51 -0.79 -18.83
C GLY A 50 -7.04 0.27 -19.82
N GLY A 51 -6.39 1.33 -19.32
CA GLY A 51 -5.72 2.34 -20.14
C GLY A 51 -4.20 2.10 -20.25
N THR A 52 -3.47 3.10 -20.72
CA THR A 52 -2.00 3.09 -20.65
C THR A 52 -1.56 3.18 -19.19
N GLU A 53 -0.58 2.35 -18.80
CA GLU A 53 -0.01 2.37 -17.46
C GLU A 53 0.83 3.64 -17.26
N GLY A 54 0.60 4.35 -16.15
CA GLY A 54 1.30 5.58 -15.85
C GLY A 54 0.46 6.62 -15.11
N PRO A 55 1.01 7.82 -14.87
CA PRO A 55 0.30 8.88 -14.17
C PRO A 55 -0.87 9.41 -15.00
N SER A 56 -2.09 9.38 -14.44
CA SER A 56 -3.30 9.93 -15.04
C SER A 56 -4.14 10.64 -13.99
N GLY A 57 -4.53 11.90 -14.21
CA GLY A 57 -5.51 12.58 -13.35
C GLY A 57 -5.11 12.71 -11.86
N GLY A 58 -3.82 12.68 -11.53
CA GLY A 58 -3.32 12.72 -10.14
C GLY A 58 -3.19 11.37 -9.44
N SER A 59 -3.51 10.27 -10.12
CA SER A 59 -3.32 8.89 -9.65
C SER A 59 -2.51 8.06 -10.65
N TRP A 60 -2.07 6.87 -10.25
CA TRP A 60 -1.49 5.90 -11.18
C TRP A 60 -2.62 5.11 -11.86
N SER A 61 -2.69 5.16 -13.19
CA SER A 61 -3.53 4.29 -14.01
C SER A 61 -2.80 2.98 -14.24
N TYR A 62 -3.52 1.88 -14.06
CA TYR A 62 -2.98 0.54 -14.26
C TYR A 62 -3.44 -0.02 -15.61
N SER A 63 -2.55 -0.73 -16.30
CA SER A 63 -2.89 -1.40 -17.56
C SER A 63 -4.00 -2.45 -17.40
N SER A 64 -4.08 -3.09 -16.24
CA SER A 64 -5.10 -4.08 -15.94
C SER A 64 -5.46 -4.13 -14.45
N LYS A 65 -6.64 -4.70 -14.15
CA LYS A 65 -7.07 -5.03 -12.79
C LYS A 65 -6.08 -5.94 -12.07
N ALA A 66 -5.50 -6.91 -12.77
CA ALA A 66 -4.50 -7.82 -12.21
C ALA A 66 -3.25 -7.06 -11.72
N HIS A 67 -2.75 -6.11 -12.51
CA HIS A 67 -1.60 -5.29 -12.12
C HIS A 67 -1.91 -4.42 -10.90
N TYR A 68 -3.09 -3.79 -10.87
CA TYR A 68 -3.55 -3.02 -9.72
C TYR A 68 -3.60 -3.88 -8.45
N LEU A 69 -4.22 -5.06 -8.51
CA LEU A 69 -4.36 -5.95 -7.34
C LEU A 69 -3.01 -6.47 -6.86
N THR A 70 -2.10 -6.82 -7.77
CA THR A 70 -0.73 -7.25 -7.42
C THR A 70 0.04 -6.12 -6.73
N ALA A 71 0.04 -4.92 -7.31
CA ALA A 71 0.70 -3.76 -6.72
C ALA A 71 0.13 -3.38 -5.35
N SER A 72 -1.20 -3.43 -5.20
CA SER A 72 -1.87 -3.21 -3.93
C SER A 72 -1.53 -4.28 -2.90
N GLY A 73 -1.45 -5.55 -3.31
CA GLY A 73 -1.02 -6.67 -2.46
C GLY A 73 0.40 -6.50 -1.94
N VAL A 74 1.34 -6.12 -2.81
CA VAL A 74 2.73 -5.79 -2.41
C VAL A 74 2.74 -4.62 -1.42
N GLY A 75 1.95 -3.57 -1.68
CA GLY A 75 1.83 -2.43 -0.75
C GLY A 75 1.31 -2.83 0.63
N ILE A 76 0.26 -3.65 0.70
CA ILE A 76 -0.27 -4.21 1.96
C ILE A 76 0.80 -5.02 2.69
N PHE A 77 1.54 -5.87 1.97
CA PHE A 77 2.62 -6.68 2.53
C PHE A 77 3.72 -5.80 3.14
N VAL A 78 4.18 -4.78 2.41
CA VAL A 78 5.19 -3.83 2.87
C VAL A 78 4.72 -3.06 4.11
N LEU A 79 3.50 -2.54 4.11
CA LEU A 79 2.95 -1.83 5.27
C LEU A 79 2.79 -2.74 6.48
N THR A 80 2.41 -4.00 6.28
CA THR A 80 2.31 -4.99 7.36
C THR A 80 3.66 -5.26 8.00
N ILE A 81 4.71 -5.45 7.19
CA ILE A 81 6.08 -5.59 7.70
C ILE A 81 6.52 -4.33 8.44
N ALA A 82 6.26 -3.15 7.88
CA ALA A 82 6.62 -1.88 8.49
C ALA A 82 5.93 -1.70 9.86
N ALA A 83 4.63 -2.02 9.95
CA ALA A 83 3.86 -1.95 11.19
C ALA A 83 4.38 -2.92 12.26
N LEU A 84 4.86 -4.11 11.87
CA LEU A 84 5.36 -5.12 12.80
C LEU A 84 6.84 -4.92 13.18
N ALA A 85 7.62 -4.20 12.37
CA ALA A 85 9.06 -4.01 12.58
C ALA A 85 9.46 -3.54 14.00
N PRO A 86 8.73 -2.63 14.68
CA PRO A 86 9.13 -2.14 16.00
C PRO A 86 9.18 -3.18 17.11
N PHE A 87 8.47 -4.30 16.93
CA PHE A 87 8.45 -5.41 17.89
C PHE A 87 9.69 -6.30 17.79
N PHE A 88 10.35 -6.32 16.63
CA PHE A 88 11.46 -7.23 16.31
C PHE A 88 12.80 -6.50 16.18
N VAL A 89 12.81 -5.22 15.78
CA VAL A 89 14.05 -4.45 15.62
C VAL A 89 14.51 -3.91 16.98
N ARG A 90 15.68 -4.39 17.44
CA ARG A 90 16.25 -4.10 18.76
C ARG A 90 16.68 -2.63 18.94
N ASN A 91 17.06 -1.95 17.85
CA ASN A 91 17.58 -0.60 17.89
C ASN A 91 16.49 0.41 17.48
N ARG A 92 16.23 1.42 18.31
CA ARG A 92 15.23 2.48 18.05
C ARG A 92 15.41 3.15 16.69
N ARG A 93 16.65 3.47 16.31
CA ARG A 93 16.96 4.08 15.00
C ARG A 93 16.58 3.15 13.84
N GLY A 94 16.91 1.86 13.94
CA GLY A 94 16.55 0.86 12.95
C GLY A 94 15.04 0.72 12.79
N SER A 95 14.31 0.68 13.91
CA SER A 95 12.84 0.61 13.89
C SER A 95 12.20 1.80 13.19
N LEU A 96 12.68 3.02 13.43
CA LEU A 96 12.17 4.23 12.77
C LEU A 96 12.48 4.24 11.27
N ILE A 97 13.68 3.78 10.89
CA ILE A 97 14.07 3.61 9.49
C ILE A 97 13.14 2.61 8.80
N THR A 98 12.79 1.49 9.45
CA THR A 98 11.87 0.51 8.84
C THR A 98 10.44 1.05 8.74
N LEU A 99 9.95 1.75 9.78
CA LEU A 99 8.61 2.33 9.79
C LEU A 99 8.36 3.34 8.67
N ILE A 100 9.38 4.14 8.32
CA ILE A 100 9.24 5.22 7.34
C ILE A 100 9.85 4.83 6.00
N GLY A 101 11.07 4.29 6.03
CA GLY A 101 11.84 3.96 4.84
C GLY A 101 11.23 2.83 4.03
N LEU A 102 10.71 1.78 4.66
CA LEU A 102 10.15 0.63 3.94
C LEU A 102 8.88 1.02 3.14
N PRO A 103 7.89 1.74 3.71
CA PRO A 103 6.76 2.22 2.93
C PRO A 103 7.15 3.21 1.82
N VAL A 104 8.10 4.12 2.08
CA VAL A 104 8.56 5.10 1.08
C VAL A 104 9.24 4.39 -0.09
N LEU A 105 10.16 3.46 0.19
CA LEU A 105 10.83 2.67 -0.84
C LEU A 105 9.86 1.79 -1.61
N GLY A 106 8.90 1.16 -0.93
CA GLY A 106 7.85 0.37 -1.58
C GLY A 106 7.00 1.21 -2.54
N ARG A 107 6.68 2.45 -2.17
CA ARG A 107 5.98 3.37 -3.08
C ARG A 107 6.85 3.80 -4.26
N ILE A 108 8.12 4.12 -4.04
CA ILE A 108 9.05 4.48 -5.12
C ILE A 108 9.21 3.31 -6.10
N ALA A 109 9.38 2.08 -5.60
CA ALA A 109 9.49 0.89 -6.43
C ALA A 109 8.22 0.66 -7.27
N ALA A 110 7.04 0.83 -6.68
CA ALA A 110 5.77 0.73 -7.40
C ALA A 110 5.64 1.80 -8.52
N TRP A 111 6.12 3.02 -8.29
CA TRP A 111 6.16 4.08 -9.30
C TRP A 111 7.14 3.82 -10.44
N LEU A 112 8.24 3.10 -10.17
CA LEU A 112 9.25 2.76 -11.16
C LEU A 112 8.89 1.51 -11.99
N GLY A 113 7.71 0.91 -11.77
CA GLY A 113 7.29 -0.31 -12.46
C GLY A 113 8.12 -1.54 -12.10
N ILE A 114 8.79 -1.53 -10.93
CA ILE A 114 9.51 -2.69 -10.40
C ILE A 114 8.52 -3.43 -9.49
N GLY A 115 7.59 -4.18 -10.10
CA GLY A 115 6.53 -4.91 -9.40
C GLY A 115 5.96 -6.03 -10.24
#